data_AF-A0A8D9MC00-F1
#
_entry.id   AF-A0A8D9MC00-F1
#
_cell.length_a   1.000
_cell.length_b   1.000
_cell.length_c   1.000
_cell.angle_alpha   90.00
_cell.angle_beta   90.00
_cell.angle_gamma   90.00
#
_symmetry.space_group_name_H-M   'P 1'
#
loop_
_entity.id
_entity.type
_entity.pdbx_description
1 polymer ?
#
loop_
_entity_poly.entity_id
_entity_poly.type
_entity_poly.pdbx_seq_one_letter_code
_entity_poly.pdbx_strand_id
1 'polypeptide(L)'
;FKNKHLSFLVGKAARAFCLADFYGAFNEIKLMNASCAEYLEGIGFEHWARVHFSGKRYDVMTSNIAESWNSVLREAREYPILA
;
A
#
# COMPACT_ATOMS: atom_id res chain seq x y z
N PHE A 1 -6.69 12.34 -17.01
CA PHE A 1 -7.75 12.47 -16.00
C PHE A 1 -7.50 11.47 -14.87
N LYS A 2 -6.82 11.88 -13.78
CA LYS A 2 -6.61 11.01 -12.61
C LYS A 2 -7.74 11.29 -11.62
N ASN A 3 -8.67 10.35 -11.51
CA ASN A 3 -9.84 10.46 -10.64
C ASN A 3 -9.37 10.35 -9.17
N LYS A 4 -9.03 11.49 -8.55
CA LYS A 4 -8.41 11.57 -7.21
C LYS A 4 -9.21 10.81 -6.14
N HIS A 5 -10.53 10.79 -6.29
CA HIS A 5 -11.42 10.07 -5.40
C HIS A 5 -11.28 8.55 -5.55
N LEU A 6 -11.24 8.02 -6.78
CA LEU A 6 -10.98 6.60 -7.02
C LEU A 6 -9.64 6.16 -6.42
N SER A 7 -8.57 6.95 -6.61
CA SER A 7 -7.27 6.64 -5.99
C SER A 7 -7.31 6.67 -4.46
N PHE A 8 -8.12 7.55 -3.86
CA PHE A 8 -8.33 7.59 -2.42
C PHE A 8 -9.05 6.33 -1.93
N LEU A 9 -10.12 5.89 -2.63
CA LEU A 9 -10.87 4.69 -2.28
C LEU A 9 -10.01 3.42 -2.38
N VAL A 10 -9.20 3.29 -3.42
CA VAL A 10 -8.24 2.18 -3.56
C VAL A 10 -7.24 2.19 -2.40
N GLY A 11 -6.70 3.35 -2.04
CA GLY A 11 -5.80 3.49 -0.90
C GLY A 11 -6.47 3.17 0.44
N LYS A 12 -7.74 3.53 0.61
CA LYS A 12 -8.56 3.22 1.80
C LYS A 12 -8.79 1.71 1.91
N ALA A 13 -9.20 1.06 0.82
CA ALA A 13 -9.38 -0.40 0.76
C ALA A 13 -8.06 -1.14 1.05
N ALA A 14 -6.96 -0.74 0.39
CA ALA A 14 -5.66 -1.39 0.55
C ALA A 14 -5.14 -1.40 2.00
N ARG A 15 -5.46 -0.35 2.77
CA ARG A 15 -5.01 -0.14 4.15
C ARG A 15 -6.01 -0.58 5.22
N ALA A 16 -7.20 -1.02 4.83
CA ALA A 16 -8.22 -1.48 5.76
C ALA A 16 -7.68 -2.61 6.66
N PHE A 17 -8.01 -2.54 7.95
CA PHE A 17 -7.62 -3.53 8.95
C PHE A 17 -8.67 -4.62 9.14
N CYS A 18 -9.92 -4.33 8.80
CA CYS A 18 -11.07 -5.22 8.96
C CYS A 18 -11.77 -5.44 7.61
N LEU A 19 -12.38 -6.62 7.44
CA LEU A 19 -13.03 -6.98 6.17
C LEU A 19 -14.23 -6.08 5.87
N ALA A 20 -14.96 -5.65 6.90
CA ALA A 20 -16.10 -4.75 6.74
C ALA A 20 -15.70 -3.41 6.09
N ASP A 21 -14.62 -2.79 6.56
CA ASP A 21 -14.12 -1.52 6.00
C ASP A 21 -13.58 -1.69 4.57
N PHE A 22 -12.92 -2.83 4.32
CA PHE A 22 -12.45 -3.18 2.98
C PHE A 22 -13.61 -3.29 2.00
N TYR A 23 -14.62 -4.11 2.29
CA TYR A 23 -15.76 -4.31 1.39
C TYR A 23 -16.61 -3.05 1.24
N GLY A 24 -16.72 -2.22 2.29
CA GLY A 24 -17.35 -0.90 2.17
C GLY A 24 -16.66 -0.02 1.13
N ALA A 25 -15.34 0.11 1.22
CA ALA A 25 -14.55 0.88 0.25
C ALA A 25 -14.54 0.22 -1.15
N PHE A 26 -14.47 -1.11 -1.21
CA PHE A 26 -14.42 -1.84 -2.47
C PHE A 26 -15.75 -1.79 -3.24
N ASN A 27 -16.89 -1.82 -2.54
CA ASN A 27 -18.19 -1.60 -3.17
C ASN A 27 -18.32 -0.18 -3.72
N GLU A 28 -17.78 0.82 -3.02
CA GLU A 28 -17.74 2.20 -3.52
C GLU A 28 -16.89 2.30 -4.80
N ILE A 29 -15.76 1.58 -4.88
CA ILE A 29 -14.96 1.44 -6.11
C ILE A 29 -15.78 0.78 -7.23
N LYS A 30 -16.50 -0.31 -6.95
CA LYS A 30 -17.35 -1.00 -7.94
C LYS A 30 -18.42 -0.08 -8.52
N LEU A 31 -19.09 0.70 -7.66
CA LEU A 31 -20.12 1.65 -8.07
C LEU A 31 -19.53 2.79 -8.92
N MET A 32 -18.34 3.27 -8.56
CA MET A 32 -17.70 4.38 -9.27
C MET A 32 -17.06 3.96 -10.60
N ASN A 33 -16.42 2.79 -10.62
CA ASN A 33 -15.69 2.28 -11.79
C ASN A 33 -15.56 0.75 -11.73
N ALA A 34 -16.52 0.06 -12.35
CA ALA A 34 -16.55 -1.39 -12.42
C ALA A 34 -15.29 -1.99 -13.07
N SER A 35 -14.75 -1.37 -14.12
CA SER A 35 -13.51 -1.85 -14.76
C SER A 35 -12.29 -1.78 -13.83
N CYS A 36 -12.23 -0.76 -12.97
CA CYS A 36 -11.19 -0.68 -11.95
C CYS A 36 -11.34 -1.77 -10.90
N ALA A 37 -12.57 -2.06 -10.47
CA ALA A 37 -12.83 -3.13 -9.52
C ALA A 37 -12.48 -4.50 -10.11
N GLU A 38 -12.87 -4.77 -11.36
CA GLU A 38 -12.54 -6.01 -12.07
C GLU A 38 -11.02 -6.20 -12.20
N TYR A 39 -10.30 -5.13 -12.54
CA TYR A 39 -8.83 -5.16 -12.55
C TYR A 39 -8.22 -5.48 -11.19
N LEU A 40 -8.74 -4.88 -10.11
CA LEU A 40 -8.27 -5.13 -8.74
C LEU A 40 -8.62 -6.53 -8.24
N GLU A 41 -9.75 -7.08 -8.67
CA GLU A 41 -10.16 -8.47 -8.46
C GLU A 41 -9.21 -9.42 -9.21
N GLY A 42 -8.87 -9.11 -10.47
CA GLY A 42 -7.94 -9.90 -11.28
C GLY A 42 -6.51 -9.94 -10.73
N ILE A 43 -6.08 -8.92 -9.99
CA ILE A 43 -4.80 -8.93 -9.27
C ILE A 43 -4.84 -9.92 -8.08
N GLY A 44 -6.02 -10.19 -7.50
CA GLY A 44 -6.18 -10.92 -6.25
C GLY A 44 -5.97 -10.04 -5.01
N PHE A 45 -6.92 -10.05 -4.08
CA PHE A 45 -6.94 -9.14 -2.93
C PHE A 45 -5.75 -9.32 -1.99
N GLU A 46 -5.24 -10.54 -1.85
CA GLU A 46 -4.07 -10.87 -1.03
C GLU A 46 -2.80 -10.12 -1.46
N HIS A 47 -2.72 -9.70 -2.73
CA HIS A 47 -1.53 -9.03 -3.27
C HIS A 47 -1.49 -7.53 -2.93
N TRP A 48 -2.64 -6.90 -2.63
CA TRP A 48 -2.72 -5.44 -2.47
C TRP A 48 -3.53 -4.96 -1.27
N ALA A 49 -4.44 -5.79 -0.75
CA ALA A 49 -5.25 -5.48 0.42
C ALA A 49 -4.69 -6.14 1.67
N ARG A 50 -4.34 -5.31 2.66
CA ARG A 50 -3.76 -5.76 3.94
C ARG A 50 -4.61 -6.83 4.63
N VAL A 51 -5.93 -6.64 4.65
CA VAL A 51 -6.85 -7.54 5.36
C VAL A 51 -6.91 -8.95 4.75
N HIS A 52 -6.58 -9.09 3.46
CA HIS A 52 -6.55 -10.37 2.75
C HIS A 52 -5.16 -11.01 2.74
N PHE A 53 -4.15 -10.33 3.26
CA PHE A 53 -2.80 -10.86 3.34
C PHE A 53 -2.70 -11.88 4.47
N SER A 54 -2.39 -13.13 4.14
CA SER A 54 -2.32 -14.26 5.08
C SER A 54 -1.07 -14.28 5.97
N GLY A 55 -0.05 -13.49 5.63
CA GLY A 55 1.18 -13.40 6.40
C GLY A 55 1.03 -12.50 7.63
N LYS A 56 1.64 -12.88 8.76
CA LYS A 56 1.85 -11.96 9.87
C LYS A 56 2.84 -10.88 9.43
N ARG A 57 2.33 -9.75 8.93
CA ARG A 57 3.11 -8.51 8.84
C ARG A 57 3.30 -7.96 10.25
N TYR A 58 4.13 -8.63 11.03
CA TYR A 58 4.87 -7.94 12.06
C TYR A 58 5.77 -6.94 11.30
N ASP A 59 5.47 -5.66 11.47
CA ASP A 59 6.43 -4.56 11.34
C ASP A 59 6.92 -4.11 9.93
N VAL A 60 6.59 -4.78 8.81
CA VAL A 60 6.86 -4.23 7.45
C VAL A 60 5.75 -3.26 7.02
N MET A 61 5.50 -2.27 7.87
CA MET A 61 4.45 -1.29 7.68
C MET A 61 4.73 0.05 8.34
N THR A 62 5.85 0.16 9.04
CA THR A 62 6.54 1.43 9.18
C THR A 62 7.41 1.61 7.95
N SER A 63 7.13 2.69 7.22
CA SER A 63 8.11 3.39 6.39
C SER A 63 9.33 3.71 7.24
N ASN A 64 10.21 2.73 7.46
CA ASN A 64 11.45 2.95 8.20
C ASN A 64 12.58 2.04 7.71
N ILE A 65 12.31 0.94 7.00
CA ILE A 65 13.44 0.18 6.43
C ILE A 65 14.07 1.02 5.31
N ALA A 66 13.33 1.38 4.26
CA ALA A 66 13.91 2.20 3.19
C ALA A 66 14.46 3.56 3.68
N GLU A 67 13.80 4.22 4.62
CA GLU A 67 14.24 5.51 5.18
C GLU A 67 15.44 5.38 6.13
N SER A 68 15.47 4.38 7.04
CA SER A 68 16.62 4.11 7.91
C SER A 68 17.83 3.68 7.09
N TRP A 69 17.66 2.83 6.08
CA TRP A 69 18.73 2.46 5.17
C TRP A 69 19.25 3.67 4.38
N ASN A 70 18.38 4.57 3.91
CA ASN A 70 18.81 5.82 3.28
C ASN A 70 19.54 6.77 4.24
N SER A 71 19.15 6.81 5.52
CA SER A 71 19.85 7.60 6.55
C SER A 71 21.26 7.05 6.82
N VAL A 72 21.39 5.74 7.00
CA VAL A 72 22.69 5.06 7.23
C VAL A 72 23.62 5.24 6.04
N LEU A 73 23.12 5.07 4.81
CA LEU A 73 23.92 5.25 3.60
C LEU A 73 24.30 6.71 3.33
N ARG A 74 23.48 7.67 3.78
CA ARG A 74 23.83 9.10 3.73
C ARG A 74 24.97 9.43 4.69
N GLU A 75 24.92 8.90 5.91
CA GLU A 75 25.97 9.10 6.92
C GLU A 75 27.31 8.47 6.48
N ALA A 76 27.27 7.28 5.88
CA ALA A 76 28.45 6.62 5.31
C ALA A 76 29.12 7.42 4.17
N ARG A 77 28.38 8.33 3.51
CA ARG A 77 28.89 9.20 2.44
C ARG A 77 29.58 10.46 2.94
N GLU A 78 29.38 10.84 4.20
CA GLU A 78 30.03 12.01 4.81
C GLU A 78 31.40 11.66 5.43
N TYR A 79 31.78 10.38 5.45
CA TYR A 79 33.14 9.99 5.82
C TYR A 79 34.08 10.17 4.63
N PRO A 80 35.13 11.01 4.74
CA PRO A 80 36.15 11.09 3.72
C PRO A 80 36.83 9.72 3.64
N ILE A 81 36.96 9.18 2.42
CA ILE A 81 37.89 8.10 2.15
C ILE A 81 39.27 8.70 2.45
N LEU A 82 39.81 8.39 3.63
CA LEU A 82 41.22 8.67 3.94
C LEU A 82 42.03 7.77 3.00
N ALA A 83 42.55 8.39 1.95
CA ALA A 83 43.53 7.82 1.04
C ALA A 83 44.91 7.79 1.69
#